data_AF-A0A428BPS8-F1
#
_entry.id   AF-A0A428BPS8-F1
#
_cell.length_a   1.000
_cell.length_b   1.000
_cell.length_c   1.000
_cell.angle_alpha   90.00
_cell.angle_beta   90.00
_cell.angle_gamma   90.00
#
_symmetry.space_group_name_H-M   'P 1'
#
loop_
_entity.id
_entity.type
_entity.pdbx_description
1 polymer ?
#
loop_
_entity_poly.entity_id
_entity_poly.type
_entity_poly.pdbx_seq_one_letter_code
_entity_poly.pdbx_strand_id
1 'polypeptide(L)'
;MLSDDLMSRLYRDLEQLDKKAQKVIQDNWPDEAISELELTELIFDKSGSYDEFALGYDAGTSPVGSLYLLVKFDKQFQADKEVIYEIY
;
A
#
# COMPACT_ATOMS: atom_id res chain seq x y z
N MET A 1 6.85 -12.04 15.76
CA MET A 1 6.30 -12.75 14.58
C MET A 1 4.88 -12.27 14.34
N LEU A 2 4.49 -12.11 13.08
CA LEU A 2 3.08 -11.98 12.69
C LEU A 2 2.36 -13.28 13.07
N SER A 3 1.07 -13.22 13.43
CA SER A 3 0.33 -14.44 13.74
C SER A 3 0.03 -15.20 12.44
N ASP A 4 -0.01 -16.53 12.53
CA ASP A 4 -0.39 -17.39 11.38
C ASP A 4 -1.80 -17.04 10.86
N ASP A 5 -2.70 -16.60 11.74
CA ASP A 5 -4.01 -16.07 11.37
C ASP A 5 -3.90 -14.83 10.47
N LEU A 6 -3.07 -13.86 10.85
CA LEU A 6 -2.89 -12.62 10.07
C LEU A 6 -2.31 -12.92 8.69
N MET A 7 -1.29 -13.78 8.61
CA MET A 7 -0.69 -14.19 7.34
C MET A 7 -1.66 -14.95 6.45
N SER A 8 -2.46 -15.86 7.02
CA SER A 8 -3.48 -16.61 6.28
C SER A 8 -4.57 -15.70 5.73
N ARG A 9 -4.98 -14.70 6.53
CA ARG A 9 -5.95 -13.69 6.09
C ARG A 9 -5.37 -12.80 4.98
N LEU A 10 -4.14 -12.33 5.14
CA LEU A 10 -3.45 -11.52 4.13
C LEU A 10 -3.35 -12.25 2.81
N TYR A 11 -2.87 -13.50 2.81
CA TYR A 11 -2.75 -14.30 1.60
C TYR A 11 -4.08 -14.48 0.86
N ARG A 12 -5.16 -14.76 1.61
CA ARG A 12 -6.49 -14.96 1.03
C ARG A 12 -7.09 -13.66 0.47
N ASP A 13 -6.87 -12.55 1.16
CA ASP A 13 -7.56 -11.29 0.86
C ASP A 13 -6.68 -10.32 0.05
N LEU A 14 -5.44 -10.71 -0.33
CA LEU A 14 -4.43 -9.84 -0.95
C LEU A 14 -4.95 -9.11 -2.19
N GLU A 15 -5.64 -9.81 -3.10
CA GLU A 15 -6.20 -9.20 -4.31
C GLU A 15 -7.25 -8.12 -3.98
N GLN A 16 -8.05 -8.33 -2.94
CA GLN A 16 -9.03 -7.33 -2.50
C GLN A 16 -8.35 -6.16 -1.80
N LEU A 17 -7.29 -6.41 -1.05
CA LEU A 17 -6.48 -5.36 -0.41
C LEU A 17 -5.81 -4.49 -1.47
N ASP A 18 -5.25 -5.11 -2.50
CA ASP A 18 -4.65 -4.40 -3.63
C ASP A 18 -5.67 -3.49 -4.34
N LYS A 19 -6.85 -4.01 -4.68
CA LYS A 19 -7.94 -3.20 -5.25
C LYS A 19 -8.36 -2.04 -4.36
N LYS A 20 -8.40 -2.24 -3.04
CA LYS A 20 -8.70 -1.16 -2.07
C LYS A 20 -7.60 -0.10 -2.07
N ALA A 21 -6.34 -0.50 -2.07
CA ALA A 21 -5.22 0.43 -2.08
C ALA A 21 -5.16 1.22 -3.39
N GLN A 22 -5.32 0.56 -4.55
CA GLN A 22 -5.39 1.26 -5.83
C GLN A 22 -6.57 2.25 -5.88
N LYS A 23 -7.71 1.92 -5.28
CA LYS A 23 -8.82 2.87 -5.14
C LYS A 23 -8.45 4.07 -4.27
N VAL A 24 -7.79 3.86 -3.13
CA VAL A 24 -7.30 4.96 -2.28
C VAL A 24 -6.35 5.87 -3.05
N ILE A 25 -5.43 5.28 -3.83
CA ILE A 25 -4.51 6.02 -4.70
C ILE A 25 -5.31 6.87 -5.70
N GLN A 26 -6.20 6.27 -6.48
CA GLN A 26 -7.02 6.99 -7.45
C GLN A 26 -7.86 8.11 -6.82
N ASP A 27 -8.42 7.88 -5.63
CA ASP A 27 -9.22 8.89 -4.91
C ASP A 27 -8.35 10.09 -4.45
N ASN A 28 -7.04 9.91 -4.26
CA ASN A 28 -6.08 10.99 -3.95
C ASN A 28 -5.55 11.72 -5.20
N TRP A 29 -5.67 11.14 -6.40
CA TRP A 29 -5.36 11.79 -7.69
C TRP A 29 -6.44 11.57 -8.75
N PRO A 30 -7.59 12.24 -8.62
CA PRO A 30 -8.67 12.09 -9.60
C PRO A 30 -8.30 12.61 -11.00
N ASP A 31 -7.33 13.52 -11.09
CA ASP A 31 -6.92 14.17 -12.35
C ASP A 31 -5.77 13.44 -13.05
N GLU A 32 -5.08 12.51 -12.38
CA GLU A 32 -4.02 11.73 -12.99
C GLU A 32 -4.60 10.42 -13.55
N ALA A 33 -4.35 10.15 -14.82
CA ALA A 33 -4.64 8.85 -15.42
C ALA A 33 -3.61 7.82 -14.94
N ILE A 34 -3.66 7.49 -13.65
CA ILE A 34 -2.83 6.44 -13.06
C ILE A 34 -3.33 5.11 -13.63
N SER A 35 -2.53 4.50 -14.51
CA SER A 35 -2.74 3.10 -14.91
C SER A 35 -2.67 2.20 -13.68
N GLU A 36 -3.29 1.02 -13.73
CA GLU A 36 -3.16 0.03 -12.63
C GLU A 36 -1.68 -0.14 -12.26
N LEU A 37 -1.38 0.13 -10.98
CA LEU A 37 -0.03 0.06 -10.45
C LEU A 37 0.28 -1.38 -10.06
N GLU A 38 1.50 -1.82 -10.36
CA GLU A 38 1.95 -3.14 -9.93
C GLU A 38 2.26 -3.11 -8.43
N LEU A 39 1.65 -4.03 -7.68
CA LEU A 39 2.00 -4.26 -6.28
C LEU A 39 3.41 -4.84 -6.21
N THR A 40 4.36 -4.07 -5.69
CA THR A 40 5.78 -4.47 -5.62
C THR A 40 6.17 -4.93 -4.23
N GLU A 41 5.54 -4.40 -3.17
CA GLU A 41 5.96 -4.61 -1.80
C GLU A 41 4.82 -4.84 -0.81
N LEU A 42 5.09 -5.68 0.19
CA LEU A 42 4.29 -5.85 1.40
C LEU A 42 5.17 -5.55 2.60
N ILE A 43 4.95 -4.38 3.20
CA ILE A 43 5.79 -3.83 4.27
C ILE A 43 5.12 -4.11 5.60
N PHE A 44 5.83 -4.75 6.52
CA PHE A 44 5.36 -4.98 7.88
C PHE A 44 6.16 -4.13 8.85
N ASP A 45 5.53 -3.11 9.42
CA ASP A 45 6.15 -2.29 10.44
C ASP A 45 5.21 -2.12 11.63
N LYS A 46 5.19 -3.15 12.48
CA LYS A 46 4.43 -3.17 13.73
C LYS A 46 4.96 -2.22 14.81
N SER A 47 6.12 -1.59 14.60
CA SER A 47 6.81 -0.77 15.60
C SER A 47 7.05 0.68 15.17
N GLY A 48 6.77 1.01 13.92
CA GLY A 48 7.02 2.33 13.33
C GLY A 48 5.80 2.89 12.59
N SER A 49 6.04 3.56 11.47
CA SER A 49 5.13 4.56 10.88
C SER A 49 3.87 4.00 10.21
N TYR A 50 3.75 2.67 10.10
CA TYR A 50 2.74 2.00 9.25
C TYR A 50 1.65 1.23 10.02
N ASP A 51 1.63 1.35 11.36
CA ASP A 51 0.74 0.68 12.33
C ASP A 51 0.80 -0.86 12.30
N GLU A 52 0.47 -1.50 11.18
CA GLU A 52 0.52 -2.96 11.03
C GLU A 52 1.20 -3.40 9.73
N PHE A 53 0.71 -2.94 8.59
CA PHE A 53 1.33 -3.20 7.29
C PHE A 53 0.94 -2.17 6.23
N ALA A 54 1.71 -2.10 5.16
CA ALA A 54 1.40 -1.30 3.98
C ALA A 54 1.59 -2.11 2.69
N LEU A 55 0.79 -1.79 1.68
CA LEU A 55 1.02 -2.21 0.30
C LEU A 55 1.79 -1.11 -0.43
N GLY A 56 2.88 -1.49 -1.09
CA GLY A 56 3.76 -0.57 -1.80
C GLY A 56 3.72 -0.74 -3.31
N TYR A 57 3.71 0.39 -4.01
CA TYR A 57 3.59 0.47 -5.46
C TYR A 57 4.70 1.34 -6.02
N ASP A 58 5.36 0.86 -7.08
CA ASP A 58 6.29 1.66 -7.85
C ASP A 58 5.48 2.62 -8.76
N ALA A 59 5.66 3.93 -8.55
CA ALA A 59 5.04 4.98 -9.36
C ALA A 59 6.02 5.62 -10.35
N GLY A 60 7.16 4.98 -10.58
CA GLY A 60 8.18 5.38 -11.54
C GLY A 60 9.22 6.33 -10.98
N THR A 61 10.12 6.79 -11.85
CA THR A 61 11.25 7.63 -11.47
C THR A 61 10.92 9.12 -11.66
N SER A 62 11.25 9.91 -10.64
CA SER A 62 11.24 11.37 -10.68
C SER A 62 12.67 11.92 -10.76
N PRO A 63 12.87 13.22 -11.06
CA PRO A 63 14.21 13.83 -11.05
C PRO A 63 14.96 13.72 -9.71
N VAL A 64 14.26 13.45 -8.62
CA VAL A 64 14.81 13.37 -7.26
C VAL A 64 14.94 11.94 -6.72
N GLY A 65 14.55 10.92 -7.50
CA GLY A 65 14.59 9.52 -7.08
C GLY A 65 13.38 8.72 -7.56
N SER A 66 13.35 7.43 -7.22
CA SER A 66 12.20 6.56 -7.51
C SER A 66 11.06 6.85 -6.53
N LEU A 67 9.86 7.10 -7.06
CA LEU A 67 8.67 7.40 -6.28
C LEU A 67 7.92 6.10 -5.96
N TYR A 68 7.71 5.87 -4.67
CA TYR A 68 6.88 4.78 -4.17
C TYR A 68 5.65 5.34 -3.47
N LEU A 69 4.51 4.71 -3.76
CA LEU A 69 3.23 5.00 -3.10
C LEU A 69 2.93 3.87 -2.14
N LEU A 70 2.65 4.21 -0.88
CA LEU A 70 2.29 3.25 0.14
C LEU A 70 0.87 3.50 0.65
N VAL A 71 0.08 2.44 0.76
CA VAL A 71 -1.23 2.46 1.41
C VAL A 71 -1.18 1.57 2.64
N LYS A 72 -1.39 2.17 3.81
CA LYS A 72 -1.42 1.47 5.10
C LYS A 72 -2.73 0.75 5.31
N PHE A 73 -2.67 -0.33 6.08
CA PHE A 73 -3.83 -1.08 6.50
C PHE A 73 -3.78 -1.40 7.99
N ASP A 74 -4.95 -1.36 8.64
CA ASP A 74 -5.11 -1.79 10.03
C ASP A 74 -5.29 -3.32 10.16
N LYS A 75 -5.43 -3.80 11.41
CA LYS A 75 -5.68 -5.23 11.73
C LYS A 75 -6.99 -5.78 11.14
N GLN A 76 -7.92 -4.90 10.81
CA GLN A 76 -9.22 -5.19 10.22
C GLN A 76 -9.21 -5.04 8.69
N PHE A 77 -8.03 -4.84 8.09
CA PHE A 77 -7.85 -4.68 6.64
C PHE A 77 -8.65 -3.49 6.08
N GLN A 78 -8.78 -2.43 6.88
CA GLN A 78 -9.23 -1.13 6.41
C GLN A 78 -8.02 -0.35 5.95
N ALA A 79 -8.12 0.21 4.74
CA ALA A 79 -7.10 1.08 4.20
C ALA A 79 -7.15 2.45 4.88
N ASP A 80 -5.99 3.03 5.15
CA ASP A 80 -5.90 4.47 5.40
C ASP A 80 -6.38 5.23 4.15
N LYS A 81 -6.94 6.42 4.35
CA LYS A 81 -7.41 7.28 3.25
C LYS A 81 -6.27 8.08 2.63
N GLU A 82 -5.19 8.28 3.39
CA GLU A 82 -4.01 8.99 2.92
C GLU A 82 -3.00 8.04 2.29
N VAL A 83 -2.38 8.49 1.21
CA VAL A 83 -1.27 7.80 0.54
C VAL A 83 0.04 8.37 1.05
N ILE A 84 0.98 7.50 1.39
CA ILE A 84 2.33 7.90 1.78
C ILE A 84 3.24 7.90 0.55
N TYR A 85 4.09 8.91 0.48
CA TYR A 85 5.10 9.10 -0.56
C TYR A 85 6.47 8.81 -0.01
N GLU A 86 7.16 7.90 -0.64
CA GLU A 86 8.58 7.70 -0.39
C GLU A 86 9.36 7.94 -1.67
N ILE A 87 10.48 8.64 -1.54
CA ILE A 87 11.44 8.85 -2.62
C ILE A 87 12.73 8.18 -2.17
N TYR A 88 13.21 7.24 -2.98
CA TYR A 88 14.45 6.50 -2.79
C TYR A 88 15.54 6.96 -3.77
#